data_AF-M4FCF2-F1
#
_entry.id   AF-M4FCF2-F1
#
_cell.length_a   1.000
_cell.length_b   1.000
_cell.length_c   1.000
_cell.angle_alpha   90.00
_cell.angle_beta   90.00
_cell.angle_gamma   90.00
#
_symmetry.space_group_name_H-M   'P 1'
#
loop_
_entity.id
_entity.type
_entity.pdbx_description
1 polymer ?
#
loop_
_entity_poly.entity_id
_entity_poly.type
_entity_poly.pdbx_seq_one_letter_code
_entity_poly.pdbx_strand_id
1 'polypeptide(L)'
;MDPLQPDNDHLPSPPLISDRVLINGVVTPLTLTAEGELQWTTEPGRVKSTTEKEILSFAVEGNKVRVKTLVERTGSSICCGGSGGDYARKDFVFEPLYDESRNLWCDKLRQHLHSLGRPKRLLVFVNPFGGKKTARKIFLEEVKPLFDDADVQLDVQETKYQLHAKEMVRSMDVSRYDGIVCVSGDGVLVEVVNGLLEREDWRTALKLPIGMVPAGHRRSLDVATIAQGTTKFFSVLMLAWAIFERANAYYKDSAHKEERATLLDDWVNMEAGFGSLGDVSVVQSLLPKKLKKRKAISREDGSTAYQEYTDYLFPDESQTMANLKILEAAHRWKKQKAGECV
;
A
#
# COMPACT_ATOMS: atom_id res chain seq x y z
N MET A 1 20.83 -33.38 -19.81
CA MET A 1 19.43 -33.07 -20.17
C MET A 1 18.58 -33.89 -19.25
N ASP A 2 18.23 -33.34 -18.11
CA ASP A 2 17.29 -33.98 -17.21
C ASP A 2 15.87 -33.77 -17.76
N PRO A 3 14.96 -34.76 -17.63
CA PRO A 3 13.58 -34.57 -18.05
C PRO A 3 12.91 -33.48 -17.22
N LEU A 4 12.15 -32.60 -17.88
CA LEU A 4 11.23 -31.70 -17.19
C LEU A 4 10.26 -32.56 -16.37
N GLN A 5 10.22 -32.34 -15.04
CA GLN A 5 9.10 -32.81 -14.25
C GLN A 5 7.85 -32.05 -14.73
N PRO A 6 6.69 -32.72 -14.87
CA PRO A 6 5.45 -32.02 -15.17
C PRO A 6 5.10 -31.05 -14.03
N ASP A 7 4.36 -30.00 -14.36
CA ASP A 7 3.91 -29.01 -13.37
C ASP A 7 3.18 -29.67 -12.20
N ASN A 8 3.37 -29.12 -11.01
CA ASN A 8 2.88 -29.68 -9.76
C ASN A 8 1.38 -29.43 -9.61
N ASP A 9 0.57 -30.24 -10.30
CA ASP A 9 -0.90 -30.22 -10.26
C ASP A 9 -1.41 -30.09 -8.81
N HIS A 10 -1.87 -28.87 -8.47
CA HIS A 10 -2.56 -28.61 -7.22
C HIS A 10 -3.93 -29.27 -7.27
N LEU A 11 -3.98 -30.55 -6.86
CA LEU A 11 -5.22 -31.23 -6.49
C LEU A 11 -6.04 -30.28 -5.61
N PRO A 12 -7.23 -29.84 -6.05
CA PRO A 12 -8.00 -28.85 -5.33
C PRO A 12 -8.37 -29.39 -3.94
N SER A 13 -8.34 -28.52 -2.95
CA SER A 13 -8.72 -28.87 -1.58
C SER A 13 -10.18 -29.38 -1.55
N PRO A 14 -10.50 -30.34 -0.66
CA PRO A 14 -11.89 -30.78 -0.51
C PRO A 14 -12.74 -29.59 -0.01
N PRO A 15 -13.88 -29.29 -0.66
CA PRO A 15 -14.69 -28.12 -0.30
C PRO A 15 -15.25 -28.24 1.12
N LEU A 16 -15.37 -27.10 1.80
CA LEU A 16 -15.91 -27.02 3.17
C LEU A 16 -17.39 -27.40 3.23
N ILE A 17 -18.13 -27.08 2.16
CA ILE A 17 -19.52 -27.45 1.90
C ILE A 17 -19.81 -27.31 0.39
N SER A 18 -20.65 -28.19 -0.15
CA SER A 18 -21.27 -28.05 -1.47
C SER A 18 -22.72 -28.50 -1.36
N ASP A 19 -23.66 -27.67 -1.80
CA ASP A 19 -25.10 -27.89 -1.62
C ASP A 19 -25.93 -27.15 -2.70
N ARG A 20 -27.23 -27.45 -2.80
CA ARG A 20 -28.17 -26.75 -3.67
C ARG A 20 -28.88 -25.64 -2.90
N VAL A 21 -28.81 -24.42 -3.43
CA VAL A 21 -29.43 -23.23 -2.84
C VAL A 21 -30.17 -22.45 -3.93
N LEU A 22 -31.13 -21.61 -3.56
CA LEU A 22 -31.75 -20.68 -4.50
C LEU A 22 -30.86 -19.43 -4.63
N ILE A 23 -30.46 -19.11 -5.85
CA ILE A 23 -29.81 -17.84 -6.21
C ILE A 23 -30.76 -17.12 -7.15
N ASN A 24 -31.27 -15.95 -6.75
CA ASN A 24 -32.31 -15.20 -7.48
C ASN A 24 -33.53 -16.07 -7.87
N GLY A 25 -33.92 -17.01 -7.01
CA GLY A 25 -35.03 -17.95 -7.24
C GLY A 25 -34.68 -19.20 -8.08
N VAL A 26 -33.44 -19.34 -8.57
CA VAL A 26 -33.01 -20.51 -9.36
C VAL A 26 -32.22 -21.48 -8.47
N VAL A 27 -32.66 -22.76 -8.42
CA VAL A 27 -31.94 -23.83 -7.71
C VAL A 27 -30.58 -24.06 -8.38
N THR A 28 -29.53 -23.68 -7.68
CA THR A 28 -28.15 -23.61 -8.17
C THR A 28 -27.23 -24.39 -7.23
N PRO A 29 -26.30 -25.23 -7.72
CA PRO A 29 -25.24 -25.76 -6.87
C PRO A 29 -24.27 -24.64 -6.47
N LEU A 30 -24.06 -24.49 -5.17
CA LEU A 30 -23.12 -23.55 -4.55
C LEU A 30 -22.10 -24.34 -3.71
N THR A 31 -20.84 -23.97 -3.82
CA THR A 31 -19.71 -24.61 -3.11
C THR A 31 -18.89 -23.54 -2.40
N LEU A 32 -18.47 -23.81 -1.16
CA LEU A 32 -17.44 -23.06 -0.45
C LEU A 32 -16.14 -23.86 -0.45
N THR A 33 -15.08 -23.33 -1.03
CA THR A 33 -13.75 -23.99 -1.05
C THR A 33 -13.02 -23.80 0.29
N ALA A 34 -11.92 -24.52 0.53
CA ALA A 34 -11.14 -24.32 1.76
C ALA A 34 -10.45 -22.94 1.81
N GLU A 35 -10.12 -22.40 0.64
CA GLU A 35 -9.54 -21.08 0.40
C GLU A 35 -10.54 -19.93 0.64
N GLY A 36 -11.82 -20.24 0.83
CA GLY A 36 -12.88 -19.24 1.10
C GLY A 36 -13.60 -18.71 -0.14
N GLU A 37 -13.45 -19.34 -1.30
CA GLU A 37 -14.22 -18.96 -2.49
C GLU A 37 -15.63 -19.52 -2.48
N LEU A 38 -16.61 -18.72 -2.91
CA LEU A 38 -17.96 -19.18 -3.25
C LEU A 38 -18.04 -19.43 -4.76
N GLN A 39 -18.29 -20.67 -5.16
CA GLN A 39 -18.34 -21.12 -6.55
C GLN A 39 -19.74 -21.64 -6.91
N TRP A 40 -20.33 -21.14 -7.99
CA TRP A 40 -21.68 -21.53 -8.45
C TRP A 40 -21.79 -21.55 -9.98
N THR A 41 -22.71 -22.35 -10.52
CA THR A 41 -22.85 -22.53 -11.98
C THR A 41 -24.22 -22.01 -12.44
N THR A 42 -24.26 -20.87 -13.16
CA THR A 42 -25.55 -20.29 -13.61
C THR A 42 -26.07 -20.88 -14.92
N GLU A 43 -25.18 -21.44 -15.74
CA GLU A 43 -25.48 -22.04 -17.04
C GLU A 43 -24.60 -23.28 -17.23
N PRO A 44 -25.05 -24.35 -17.91
CA PRO A 44 -24.26 -25.56 -18.12
C PRO A 44 -22.96 -25.24 -18.86
N GLY A 45 -21.82 -25.36 -18.16
CA GLY A 45 -20.49 -25.06 -18.68
C GLY A 45 -19.88 -23.71 -18.22
N ARG A 46 -20.63 -22.84 -17.52
CA ARG A 46 -20.08 -21.57 -17.01
C ARG A 46 -20.17 -21.46 -15.48
N VAL A 47 -19.10 -21.89 -14.83
CA VAL A 47 -18.82 -21.60 -13.42
C VAL A 47 -18.57 -20.10 -13.25
N LYS A 48 -19.10 -19.53 -12.16
CA LYS A 48 -18.74 -18.23 -11.59
C LYS A 48 -18.17 -18.48 -10.20
N SER A 49 -17.13 -17.75 -9.83
CA SER A 49 -16.57 -17.75 -8.48
C SER A 49 -16.48 -16.32 -7.95
N THR A 50 -16.38 -16.16 -6.63
CA THR A 50 -15.85 -14.96 -5.99
C THR A 50 -14.31 -14.93 -6.04
N THR A 51 -13.71 -15.28 -7.18
CA THR A 51 -12.26 -15.34 -7.49
C THR A 51 -11.49 -14.00 -7.34
N GLU A 52 -12.09 -12.98 -6.71
CA GLU A 52 -11.80 -11.57 -6.96
C GLU A 52 -11.77 -10.62 -5.73
N LYS A 53 -12.01 -10.93 -4.44
CA LYS A 53 -11.55 -12.05 -3.60
C LYS A 53 -12.36 -12.06 -2.26
N GLU A 54 -11.85 -12.75 -1.24
CA GLU A 54 -12.11 -12.70 0.23
C GLU A 54 -13.53 -12.38 0.79
N ILE A 55 -14.03 -13.28 1.64
CA ILE A 55 -15.23 -13.09 2.46
C ILE A 55 -14.92 -12.24 3.70
N LEU A 56 -15.61 -11.11 3.88
CA LEU A 56 -15.46 -10.25 5.05
C LEU A 56 -16.32 -10.74 6.22
N SER A 57 -17.61 -10.98 6.00
CA SER A 57 -18.53 -11.57 6.99
C SER A 57 -19.76 -12.16 6.30
N PHE A 58 -20.72 -12.66 7.08
CA PHE A 58 -22.05 -12.95 6.60
C PHE A 58 -23.13 -12.53 7.61
N ALA A 59 -24.32 -12.24 7.11
CA ALA A 59 -25.52 -11.97 7.87
C ALA A 59 -26.64 -12.93 7.47
N VAL A 60 -27.62 -13.15 8.37
CA VAL A 60 -28.78 -14.01 8.12
C VAL A 60 -30.05 -13.19 8.24
N GLU A 61 -30.82 -13.11 7.15
CA GLU A 61 -32.03 -12.31 7.02
C GLU A 61 -33.22 -13.24 6.76
N GLY A 62 -33.79 -13.78 7.84
CA GLY A 62 -34.77 -14.86 7.76
C GLY A 62 -34.12 -16.12 7.20
N ASN A 63 -34.51 -16.54 6.00
CA ASN A 63 -33.86 -17.66 5.30
C ASN A 63 -32.74 -17.24 4.32
N LYS A 64 -32.49 -15.94 4.14
CA LYS A 64 -31.41 -15.45 3.28
C LYS A 64 -30.07 -15.46 4.03
N VAL A 65 -29.04 -16.02 3.40
CA VAL A 65 -27.65 -15.84 3.80
C VAL A 65 -27.03 -14.78 2.90
N ARG A 66 -26.64 -13.64 3.47
CA ARG A 66 -25.94 -12.54 2.80
C ARG A 66 -24.46 -12.62 3.18
N VAL A 67 -23.60 -12.97 2.24
CA VAL A 67 -22.15 -12.99 2.40
C VAL A 67 -21.56 -11.70 1.86
N LYS A 68 -20.82 -10.96 2.68
CA LYS A 68 -20.13 -9.73 2.29
C LYS A 68 -18.75 -10.07 1.76
N THR A 69 -18.41 -9.55 0.58
CA THR A 69 -17.17 -9.89 -0.15
C THR A 69 -16.45 -8.64 -0.65
N LEU A 70 -15.13 -8.70 -0.83
CA LEU A 70 -14.32 -7.59 -1.32
C LEU A 70 -13.79 -7.88 -2.73
N VAL A 71 -14.49 -7.36 -3.73
CA VAL A 71 -14.30 -7.76 -5.13
C VAL A 71 -13.64 -6.66 -5.96
N GLU A 72 -12.47 -6.97 -6.52
CA GLU A 72 -11.70 -6.11 -7.42
C GLU A 72 -12.48 -5.78 -8.70
N ARG A 73 -12.28 -4.57 -9.24
CA ARG A 73 -12.99 -4.06 -10.41
C ARG A 73 -12.22 -4.36 -11.69
N THR A 74 -12.43 -5.56 -12.20
CA THR A 74 -11.88 -6.06 -13.47
C THR A 74 -12.46 -5.32 -14.70
N GLY A 75 -11.88 -4.17 -15.08
CA GLY A 75 -12.02 -3.66 -16.46
C GLY A 75 -11.81 -2.17 -16.74
N SER A 76 -11.08 -1.89 -17.83
CA SER A 76 -11.05 -0.65 -18.62
C SER A 76 -10.48 0.65 -17.99
N SER A 77 -9.16 0.83 -18.14
CA SER A 77 -8.60 2.17 -18.41
C SER A 77 -7.45 2.12 -19.42
N ILE A 78 -7.77 2.19 -20.72
CA ILE A 78 -6.80 2.62 -21.74
C ILE A 78 -6.81 4.15 -21.76
N CYS A 79 -6.13 4.75 -20.76
CA CYS A 79 -5.57 6.10 -20.81
C CYS A 79 -4.76 6.41 -19.55
N CYS A 80 -3.48 6.77 -19.72
CA CYS A 80 -2.67 7.54 -18.76
C CYS A 80 -2.57 7.01 -17.30
N GLY A 81 -1.84 5.91 -17.10
CA GLY A 81 -0.99 5.75 -15.90
C GLY A 81 -1.68 5.46 -14.57
N GLY A 82 -2.71 4.61 -14.55
CA GLY A 82 -3.25 4.00 -13.33
C GLY A 82 -2.92 2.51 -13.27
N SER A 83 -2.12 2.10 -12.29
CA SER A 83 -1.75 0.69 -12.03
C SER A 83 -2.02 0.36 -10.57
N GLY A 84 -2.98 -0.52 -10.30
CA GLY A 84 -3.45 -0.88 -8.95
C GLY A 84 -4.99 -0.95 -8.91
N GLY A 85 -5.53 -2.05 -8.40
CA GLY A 85 -6.95 -2.37 -8.46
C GLY A 85 -7.84 -1.43 -7.63
N ASP A 86 -8.99 -1.05 -8.20
CA ASP A 86 -10.09 -0.41 -7.48
C ASP A 86 -10.99 -1.53 -6.89
N TYR A 87 -11.33 -1.45 -5.60
CA TYR A 87 -12.03 -2.51 -4.87
C TYR A 87 -13.49 -2.13 -4.58
N ALA A 88 -14.40 -3.04 -4.93
CA ALA A 88 -15.83 -2.88 -4.67
C ALA A 88 -16.33 -3.91 -3.64
N ARG A 89 -16.87 -3.43 -2.53
CA ARG A 89 -17.65 -4.26 -1.60
C ARG A 89 -18.90 -4.77 -2.32
N LYS A 90 -19.16 -6.08 -2.28
CA LYS A 90 -20.31 -6.74 -2.92
C LYS A 90 -20.97 -7.72 -1.96
N ASP A 91 -22.30 -7.71 -1.96
CA ASP A 91 -23.10 -8.72 -1.27
C ASP A 91 -23.42 -9.88 -2.23
N PHE A 92 -23.12 -11.10 -1.82
CA PHE A 92 -23.60 -12.32 -2.44
C PHE A 92 -24.72 -12.91 -1.58
N VAL A 93 -25.92 -13.06 -2.14
CA VAL A 93 -27.11 -13.52 -1.38
C VAL A 93 -27.64 -14.82 -1.97
N PHE A 94 -27.86 -15.81 -1.10
CA PHE A 94 -28.48 -17.09 -1.45
C PHE A 94 -29.48 -17.53 -0.37
N GLU A 95 -30.40 -18.42 -0.74
CA GLU A 95 -31.41 -19.00 0.16
C GLU A 95 -31.24 -20.53 0.19
N PRO A 96 -30.74 -21.09 1.30
CA PRO A 96 -30.71 -22.53 1.53
C PRO A 96 -32.10 -23.16 1.44
N LEU A 97 -32.20 -24.37 0.88
CA LEU A 97 -33.48 -25.04 0.65
C LEU A 97 -34.16 -25.54 1.94
N TYR A 98 -33.39 -25.72 3.02
CA TYR A 98 -33.84 -26.28 4.30
C TYR A 98 -33.12 -25.61 5.48
N ASP A 99 -33.74 -25.58 6.66
CA ASP A 99 -33.14 -25.01 7.89
C ASP A 99 -31.80 -25.68 8.26
N GLU A 100 -31.70 -27.00 8.11
CA GLU A 100 -30.46 -27.75 8.39
C GLU A 100 -29.31 -27.32 7.47
N SER A 101 -29.61 -27.15 6.17
CA SER A 101 -28.67 -26.60 5.18
C SER A 101 -28.24 -25.18 5.57
N ARG A 102 -29.18 -24.30 5.94
CA ARG A 102 -28.84 -22.93 6.39
C ARG A 102 -27.92 -22.95 7.60
N ASN A 103 -28.20 -23.78 8.59
CA ASN A 103 -27.38 -23.90 9.79
C ASN A 103 -25.96 -24.39 9.44
N LEU A 104 -25.83 -25.42 8.60
CA LEU A 104 -24.56 -25.94 8.13
C LEU A 104 -23.75 -24.89 7.34
N TRP A 105 -24.39 -24.14 6.44
CA TRP A 105 -23.78 -23.01 5.74
C TRP A 105 -23.26 -21.94 6.70
N CYS A 106 -24.06 -21.55 7.70
CA CYS A 106 -23.66 -20.58 8.71
C CYS A 106 -22.46 -21.06 9.54
N ASP A 107 -22.44 -22.33 9.95
CA ASP A 107 -21.36 -22.89 10.76
C ASP A 107 -20.07 -23.07 9.97
N LYS A 108 -20.15 -23.42 8.67
CA LYS A 108 -18.98 -23.48 7.78
C LYS A 108 -18.40 -22.09 7.49
N LEU A 109 -19.26 -21.08 7.28
CA LEU A 109 -18.81 -19.69 7.12
C LEU A 109 -18.18 -19.16 8.42
N ARG A 110 -18.76 -19.44 9.61
CA ARG A 110 -18.14 -19.12 10.92
C ARG A 110 -16.80 -19.82 11.09
N GLN A 111 -16.72 -21.12 10.81
CA GLN A 111 -15.48 -21.90 10.95
C GLN A 111 -14.36 -21.35 10.06
N HIS A 112 -14.68 -21.03 8.81
CA HIS A 112 -13.73 -20.38 7.90
C HIS A 112 -13.30 -19.00 8.43
N LEU A 113 -14.24 -18.09 8.74
CA LEU A 113 -13.94 -16.75 9.25
C LEU A 113 -13.11 -16.76 10.55
N HIS A 114 -13.38 -17.68 11.47
CA HIS A 114 -12.57 -17.87 12.69
C HIS A 114 -11.16 -18.37 12.38
N SER A 115 -10.98 -19.21 11.34
CA SER A 115 -9.67 -19.73 10.94
C SER A 115 -8.73 -18.66 10.36
N LEU A 116 -9.28 -17.54 9.86
CA LEU A 116 -8.50 -16.39 9.37
C LEU A 116 -7.76 -15.61 10.47
N GLY A 117 -8.03 -15.89 11.76
CA GLY A 117 -7.29 -15.31 12.88
C GLY A 117 -7.40 -13.78 13.02
N ARG A 118 -8.46 -13.18 12.48
CA ARG A 118 -8.63 -11.71 12.42
C ARG A 118 -8.69 -11.06 13.81
N PRO A 119 -8.18 -9.82 13.97
CA PRO A 119 -8.34 -9.04 15.19
C PRO A 119 -9.82 -8.75 15.45
N LYS A 120 -10.23 -8.72 16.72
CA LYS A 120 -11.61 -8.45 17.15
C LYS A 120 -11.79 -7.02 17.64
N ARG A 121 -10.74 -6.40 18.20
CA ARG A 121 -10.77 -5.00 18.66
C ARG A 121 -9.50 -4.24 18.29
N LEU A 122 -9.66 -3.11 17.61
CA LEU A 122 -8.56 -2.25 17.16
C LEU A 122 -8.68 -0.83 17.73
N LEU A 123 -7.55 -0.24 18.10
CA LEU A 123 -7.43 1.19 18.47
C LEU A 123 -7.04 2.00 17.23
N VAL A 124 -7.91 2.93 16.78
CA VAL A 124 -7.71 3.66 15.53
C VAL A 124 -7.41 5.13 15.79
N PHE A 125 -6.20 5.57 15.49
CA PHE A 125 -5.82 6.99 15.50
C PHE A 125 -6.06 7.62 14.14
N VAL A 126 -6.91 8.64 14.09
CA VAL A 126 -7.23 9.39 12.87
C VAL A 126 -6.71 10.82 13.00
N ASN A 127 -5.87 11.27 12.08
CA ASN A 127 -5.48 12.68 12.01
C ASN A 127 -6.37 13.41 11.01
N PRO A 128 -7.38 14.20 11.42
CA PRO A 128 -8.29 14.88 10.48
C PRO A 128 -7.58 15.87 9.54
N PHE A 129 -6.38 16.36 9.91
CA PHE A 129 -5.55 17.22 9.07
C PHE A 129 -4.60 16.46 8.15
N GLY A 130 -4.53 15.13 8.25
CA GLY A 130 -3.67 14.26 7.45
C GLY A 130 -3.96 14.35 5.95
N GLY A 131 -2.88 14.37 5.16
CA GLY A 131 -2.95 14.54 3.71
C GLY A 131 -3.48 15.92 3.31
N LYS A 132 -4.48 15.96 2.42
CA LYS A 132 -5.17 17.21 2.04
C LYS A 132 -6.39 17.46 2.93
N LYS A 133 -6.26 17.21 4.24
CA LYS A 133 -7.37 17.13 5.21
C LYS A 133 -8.41 16.05 4.82
N THR A 134 -7.93 14.99 4.19
CA THR A 134 -8.74 13.90 3.59
C THR A 134 -8.84 12.67 4.48
N ALA A 135 -7.94 12.50 5.47
CA ALA A 135 -7.86 11.31 6.31
C ALA A 135 -9.19 10.92 6.99
N ARG A 136 -9.92 11.88 7.58
CA ARG A 136 -11.23 11.62 8.22
C ARG A 136 -12.28 11.18 7.19
N LYS A 137 -12.21 11.68 5.95
CA LYS A 137 -13.10 11.28 4.86
C LYS A 137 -12.82 9.83 4.45
N ILE A 138 -11.55 9.52 4.14
CA ILE A 138 -11.06 8.18 3.81
C ILE A 138 -11.42 7.19 4.93
N PHE A 139 -11.24 7.59 6.19
CA PHE A 139 -11.63 6.76 7.33
C PHE A 139 -13.12 6.40 7.32
N LEU A 140 -14.01 7.38 7.14
CA LEU A 140 -15.46 7.17 7.25
C LEU A 140 -16.08 6.50 6.02
N GLU A 141 -15.58 6.79 4.82
CA GLU A 141 -16.17 6.29 3.55
C GLU A 141 -15.55 4.99 3.05
N GLU A 142 -14.26 4.76 3.32
CA GLU A 142 -13.50 3.63 2.75
C GLU A 142 -13.07 2.62 3.84
N VAL A 143 -12.43 3.09 4.91
CA VAL A 143 -11.74 2.22 5.89
C VAL A 143 -12.68 1.62 6.94
N LYS A 144 -13.45 2.46 7.64
CA LYS A 144 -14.38 2.03 8.70
C LYS A 144 -15.40 1.00 8.17
N PRO A 145 -16.01 1.17 6.99
CA PRO A 145 -16.97 0.19 6.49
C PRO A 145 -16.35 -1.19 6.21
N LEU A 146 -15.06 -1.30 5.86
CA LEU A 146 -14.39 -2.58 5.69
C LEU A 146 -14.20 -3.33 7.03
N PHE A 147 -13.88 -2.60 8.11
CA PHE A 147 -13.81 -3.17 9.46
C PHE A 147 -15.19 -3.51 10.03
N ASP A 148 -16.20 -2.66 9.79
CA ASP A 148 -17.60 -2.93 10.13
C ASP A 148 -18.12 -4.19 9.39
N ASP A 149 -17.76 -4.34 8.11
CA ASP A 149 -18.10 -5.50 7.29
C ASP A 149 -17.28 -6.75 7.63
N ALA A 150 -16.22 -6.64 8.46
CA ALA A 150 -15.41 -7.75 8.97
C ALA A 150 -15.68 -8.06 10.47
N ASP A 151 -16.70 -7.43 11.07
CA ASP A 151 -17.10 -7.57 12.49
C ASP A 151 -15.98 -7.19 13.51
N VAL A 152 -15.18 -6.16 13.16
CA VAL A 152 -14.07 -5.68 14.01
C VAL A 152 -14.48 -4.45 14.81
N GLN A 153 -14.43 -4.53 16.13
CA GLN A 153 -14.73 -3.40 17.01
C GLN A 153 -13.64 -2.33 16.95
N LEU A 154 -13.98 -1.11 16.51
CA LEU A 154 -13.06 0.02 16.44
C LEU A 154 -13.24 0.99 17.62
N ASP A 155 -12.14 1.33 18.28
CA ASP A 155 -12.03 2.41 19.27
C ASP A 155 -11.34 3.60 18.60
N VAL A 156 -12.09 4.65 18.23
CA VAL A 156 -11.61 5.69 17.31
C VAL A 156 -11.24 6.97 18.04
N GLN A 157 -9.97 7.38 17.90
CA GLN A 157 -9.39 8.54 18.58
C GLN A 157 -8.87 9.55 17.56
N GLU A 158 -9.55 10.70 17.42
CA GLU A 158 -9.08 11.78 16.55
C GLU A 158 -7.95 12.58 17.21
N THR A 159 -6.84 12.79 16.49
CA THR A 159 -5.72 13.60 16.98
C THR A 159 -6.01 15.10 16.84
N LYS A 160 -5.69 15.86 17.88
CA LYS A 160 -6.07 17.29 18.02
C LYS A 160 -4.89 18.24 17.81
N TYR A 161 -3.69 17.79 18.16
CA TYR A 161 -2.42 18.52 18.09
C TYR A 161 -1.25 17.53 17.95
N GLN A 162 -0.06 18.05 17.67
CA GLN A 162 1.17 17.26 17.57
C GLN A 162 1.53 16.63 18.92
N LEU A 163 1.97 15.37 18.91
CA LEU A 163 2.21 14.50 20.08
C LEU A 163 0.96 13.97 20.79
N HIS A 164 -0.26 14.32 20.39
CA HIS A 164 -1.49 13.84 21.03
C HIS A 164 -1.64 12.30 20.93
N ALA A 165 -1.21 11.66 19.84
CA ALA A 165 -1.25 10.19 19.76
C ALA A 165 -0.21 9.54 20.69
N LYS A 166 0.96 10.17 20.86
CA LYS A 166 2.01 9.73 21.79
C LYS A 166 1.50 9.73 23.24
N GLU A 167 0.84 10.81 23.64
CA GLU A 167 0.27 10.98 24.98
C GLU A 167 -0.85 9.97 25.28
N MET A 168 -1.75 9.73 24.32
CA MET A 168 -2.80 8.72 24.44
C MET A 168 -2.21 7.31 24.58
N VAL A 169 -1.29 6.91 23.69
CA VAL A 169 -0.69 5.57 23.71
C VAL A 169 0.17 5.32 24.96
N ARG A 170 0.81 6.36 25.50
CA ARG A 170 1.58 6.28 26.74
C ARG A 170 0.69 6.11 27.99
N SER A 171 -0.54 6.63 27.98
CA SER A 171 -1.44 6.66 29.15
C SER A 171 -2.56 5.61 29.14
N MET A 172 -2.99 5.15 27.96
CA MET A 172 -4.05 4.14 27.82
C MET A 172 -3.54 2.72 28.14
N ASP A 173 -4.42 1.85 28.60
CA ASP A 173 -4.17 0.40 28.52
C ASP A 173 -4.28 -0.05 27.06
N VAL A 174 -3.14 -0.44 26.47
CA VAL A 174 -3.07 -0.95 25.09
C VAL A 174 -3.24 -2.47 25.00
N SER A 175 -3.19 -3.20 26.13
CA SER A 175 -3.28 -4.67 26.16
C SER A 175 -4.67 -5.22 25.84
N ARG A 176 -5.68 -4.35 25.86
CA ARG A 176 -7.10 -4.66 25.55
C ARG A 176 -7.47 -4.61 24.07
N TYR A 177 -6.50 -4.38 23.19
CA TYR A 177 -6.68 -4.34 21.73
C TYR A 177 -5.81 -5.43 21.09
N ASP A 178 -6.25 -5.94 19.94
CA ASP A 178 -5.50 -6.88 19.11
C ASP A 178 -4.54 -6.15 18.14
N GLY A 179 -4.65 -4.82 18.04
CA GLY A 179 -3.78 -3.96 17.23
C GLY A 179 -4.12 -2.47 17.28
N ILE A 180 -3.23 -1.63 16.74
CA ILE A 180 -3.42 -0.20 16.53
C ILE A 180 -3.48 0.10 15.03
N VAL A 181 -4.32 1.04 14.57
CA VAL A 181 -4.36 1.50 13.17
C VAL A 181 -4.16 3.01 13.09
N CYS A 182 -3.22 3.48 12.27
CA CYS A 182 -2.89 4.88 12.08
C CYS A 182 -3.42 5.38 10.73
N VAL A 183 -4.48 6.21 10.70
CA VAL A 183 -5.08 6.79 9.50
C VAL A 183 -4.63 8.25 9.35
N SER A 184 -3.50 8.44 8.66
CA SER A 184 -2.72 9.70 8.68
C SER A 184 -1.66 9.73 7.56
N GLY A 185 -0.85 10.80 7.52
CA GLY A 185 0.55 10.70 7.07
C GLY A 185 1.46 10.11 8.17
N ASP A 186 2.77 10.09 7.91
CA ASP A 186 3.84 9.51 8.76
C ASP A 186 3.79 9.93 10.24
N GLY A 187 3.49 11.21 10.54
CA GLY A 187 3.59 11.77 11.88
C GLY A 187 2.87 10.97 13.00
N VAL A 188 1.64 10.48 12.77
CA VAL A 188 0.91 9.71 13.80
C VAL A 188 1.55 8.35 14.07
N LEU A 189 2.07 7.66 13.05
CA LEU A 189 2.78 6.39 13.24
C LEU A 189 4.03 6.61 14.11
N VAL A 190 4.77 7.70 13.85
CA VAL A 190 5.94 8.09 14.65
C VAL A 190 5.54 8.46 16.08
N GLU A 191 4.43 9.18 16.29
CA GLU A 191 3.91 9.48 17.62
C GLU A 191 3.51 8.21 18.39
N VAL A 192 2.78 7.29 17.76
CA VAL A 192 2.36 6.01 18.36
C VAL A 192 3.56 5.17 18.78
N VAL A 193 4.54 4.97 17.90
CA VAL A 193 5.73 4.15 18.20
C VAL A 193 6.56 4.76 19.33
N ASN A 194 6.76 6.08 19.35
CA ASN A 194 7.41 6.77 20.47
C ASN A 194 6.57 6.72 21.76
N GLY A 195 5.24 6.70 21.64
CA GLY A 195 4.32 6.53 22.76
C GLY A 195 4.43 5.15 23.41
N LEU A 196 4.59 4.09 22.60
CA LEU A 196 4.83 2.73 23.08
C LEU A 196 6.20 2.59 23.76
N LEU A 197 7.24 3.23 23.20
CA LEU A 197 8.62 3.19 23.72
C LEU A 197 8.80 3.91 25.06
N GLU A 198 7.96 4.90 25.38
CA GLU A 198 8.00 5.63 26.67
C GLU A 198 7.24 4.94 27.81
N ARG A 199 6.69 3.73 27.59
CA ARG A 199 5.95 2.98 28.61
C ARG A 199 6.88 2.05 29.41
N GLU A 200 6.51 1.78 30.66
CA GLU A 200 7.21 0.79 31.50
C GLU A 200 7.10 -0.64 30.92
N ASP A 201 5.97 -0.97 30.30
CA ASP A 201 5.69 -2.25 29.65
C ASP A 201 6.07 -2.30 28.15
N TRP A 202 6.93 -1.38 27.67
CA TRP A 202 7.22 -1.21 26.23
C TRP A 202 7.55 -2.51 25.48
N ARG A 203 8.24 -3.45 26.14
CA ARG A 203 8.61 -4.78 25.57
C ARG A 203 7.41 -5.68 25.24
N THR A 204 6.26 -5.43 25.89
CA THR A 204 4.98 -6.09 25.59
C THR A 204 4.16 -5.19 24.66
N ALA A 205 4.13 -3.88 24.91
CA ALA A 205 3.40 -2.92 24.08
C ALA A 205 3.86 -2.90 22.61
N LEU A 206 5.16 -3.08 22.33
CA LEU A 206 5.73 -3.22 20.97
C LEU A 206 5.51 -4.58 20.29
N LYS A 207 4.82 -5.53 20.94
CA LYS A 207 4.32 -6.76 20.28
C LYS A 207 2.93 -6.58 19.67
N LEU A 208 2.24 -5.49 20.03
CA LEU A 208 0.94 -5.15 19.49
C LEU A 208 1.09 -4.78 18.00
N PRO A 209 0.42 -5.47 17.06
CA PRO A 209 0.46 -5.12 15.65
C PRO A 209 0.01 -3.68 15.41
N ILE A 210 0.68 -3.00 14.49
CA ILE A 210 0.34 -1.64 14.08
C ILE A 210 0.07 -1.63 12.57
N GLY A 211 -1.09 -1.17 12.14
CA GLY A 211 -1.39 -0.90 10.73
C GLY A 211 -1.24 0.59 10.42
N MET A 212 -0.82 0.94 9.21
CA MET A 212 -0.93 2.30 8.69
C MET A 212 -1.85 2.32 7.47
N VAL A 213 -2.77 3.30 7.43
CA VAL A 213 -3.56 3.64 6.24
C VAL A 213 -3.13 5.04 5.77
N PRO A 214 -2.49 5.16 4.60
CA PRO A 214 -1.95 6.44 4.13
C PRO A 214 -3.07 7.38 3.67
N ALA A 215 -3.18 8.54 4.32
CA ALA A 215 -4.08 9.63 3.88
C ALA A 215 -3.45 10.55 2.81
N GLY A 216 -2.29 10.19 2.27
CA GLY A 216 -1.40 11.02 1.45
C GLY A 216 -1.76 11.13 -0.04
N HIS A 217 -0.76 11.47 -0.87
CA HIS A 217 -0.95 11.66 -2.31
C HIS A 217 -1.06 10.31 -3.05
N ARG A 218 -2.27 9.98 -3.53
CA ARG A 218 -2.57 9.01 -4.61
C ARG A 218 -1.76 7.69 -4.59
N ARG A 219 -1.81 6.95 -3.49
CA ARG A 219 -1.87 5.48 -3.54
C ARG A 219 -3.06 5.02 -2.70
N SER A 220 -3.86 4.12 -3.24
CA SER A 220 -5.08 3.64 -2.59
C SER A 220 -4.73 2.47 -1.69
N LEU A 221 -4.98 2.60 -0.38
CA LEU A 221 -4.79 1.57 0.64
C LEU A 221 -3.53 0.69 0.49
N ASP A 222 -2.34 1.32 0.43
CA ASP A 222 -1.10 0.65 0.84
C ASP A 222 -1.15 0.41 2.36
N VAL A 223 -1.86 -0.64 2.80
CA VAL A 223 -1.91 -1.04 4.21
C VAL A 223 -0.55 -1.62 4.58
N ALA A 224 0.20 -0.85 5.36
CA ALA A 224 1.51 -1.27 5.84
C ALA A 224 1.34 -2.30 6.99
N THR A 225 1.29 -3.58 6.62
CA THR A 225 1.22 -4.76 7.51
C THR A 225 2.46 -4.91 8.42
N ILE A 226 2.42 -4.43 9.67
CA ILE A 226 3.49 -4.67 10.65
C ILE A 226 3.22 -5.99 11.39
N ALA A 227 4.06 -7.01 11.16
CA ALA A 227 3.98 -8.30 11.86
C ALA A 227 5.36 -8.84 12.27
N GLN A 228 5.39 -9.71 13.30
CA GLN A 228 6.58 -10.07 14.08
C GLN A 228 6.81 -11.60 14.12
N GLY A 229 8.07 -12.06 14.18
CA GLY A 229 8.43 -13.48 14.18
C GLY A 229 8.95 -13.93 12.81
N THR A 230 8.43 -15.04 12.28
CA THR A 230 8.53 -15.36 10.83
C THR A 230 7.62 -14.44 9.98
N THR A 231 6.67 -13.76 10.62
CA THR A 231 5.77 -12.75 10.08
C THR A 231 6.51 -11.42 9.82
N LYS A 232 6.13 -10.68 8.75
CA LYS A 232 6.92 -9.55 8.20
C LYS A 232 6.52 -8.15 8.70
N PHE A 233 7.49 -7.26 8.92
CA PHE A 233 7.28 -5.83 9.22
C PHE A 233 7.17 -4.94 7.96
N PHE A 234 6.00 -4.35 7.69
CA PHE A 234 5.83 -3.25 6.74
C PHE A 234 5.58 -1.94 7.51
N SER A 235 6.62 -1.16 7.75
CA SER A 235 6.54 0.18 8.37
C SER A 235 7.69 1.05 7.85
N VAL A 236 8.85 0.39 7.87
CA VAL A 236 10.15 0.91 7.46
C VAL A 236 10.13 1.43 6.03
N LEU A 237 9.43 0.79 5.08
CA LEU A 237 9.42 1.23 3.68
C LEU A 237 8.92 2.69 3.53
N MET A 238 7.72 3.01 4.01
CA MET A 238 7.16 4.36 3.87
C MET A 238 7.89 5.41 4.73
N LEU A 239 8.43 5.03 5.89
CA LEU A 239 9.25 5.91 6.71
C LEU A 239 10.63 6.17 6.08
N ALA A 240 11.24 5.15 5.48
CA ALA A 240 12.49 5.25 4.74
C ALA A 240 12.29 6.07 3.46
N TRP A 241 11.21 5.87 2.70
CA TRP A 241 10.83 6.74 1.57
C TRP A 241 10.80 8.20 2.01
N ALA A 242 10.09 8.53 3.10
CA ALA A 242 10.06 9.90 3.61
C ALA A 242 11.43 10.43 4.08
N ILE A 243 12.35 9.57 4.52
CA ILE A 243 13.73 9.96 4.84
C ILE A 243 14.55 10.21 3.57
N PHE A 244 14.54 9.27 2.61
CA PHE A 244 15.25 9.36 1.34
C PHE A 244 14.71 10.52 0.46
N GLU A 245 13.40 10.77 0.43
CA GLU A 245 12.81 11.94 -0.22
C GLU A 245 13.30 13.26 0.39
N ARG A 246 13.25 13.40 1.73
CA ARG A 246 13.73 14.60 2.42
C ARG A 246 15.22 14.82 2.21
N ALA A 247 16.02 13.75 2.25
CA ALA A 247 17.46 13.82 1.98
C ALA A 247 17.76 14.16 0.52
N ASN A 248 17.08 13.55 -0.46
CA ASN A 248 17.23 13.87 -1.88
C ASN A 248 16.82 15.31 -2.19
N ALA A 249 15.74 15.81 -1.57
CA ALA A 249 15.33 17.21 -1.67
C ALA A 249 16.38 18.17 -1.08
N TYR A 250 16.90 17.88 0.12
CA TYR A 250 18.00 18.65 0.72
C TYR A 250 19.24 18.68 -0.18
N TYR A 251 19.66 17.51 -0.67
CA TYR A 251 20.86 17.41 -1.51
C TYR A 251 20.68 18.00 -2.91
N LYS A 252 19.46 18.03 -3.46
CA LYS A 252 19.14 18.65 -4.77
C LYS A 252 19.51 20.13 -4.83
N ASP A 253 19.28 20.86 -3.75
CA ASP A 253 19.57 22.30 -3.64
C ASP A 253 20.99 22.56 -3.09
N SER A 254 21.82 21.52 -3.00
CA SER A 254 23.19 21.56 -2.45
C SER A 254 24.26 21.31 -3.53
N ALA A 255 25.53 21.62 -3.20
CA ALA A 255 26.67 21.24 -4.04
C ALA A 255 27.11 19.77 -3.90
N HIS A 256 26.51 19.02 -2.97
CA HIS A 256 26.93 17.69 -2.51
C HIS A 256 26.38 16.57 -3.42
N LYS A 257 26.88 16.56 -4.66
CA LYS A 257 26.41 15.69 -5.75
C LYS A 257 26.80 14.23 -5.61
N GLU A 258 27.93 13.93 -4.99
CA GLU A 258 28.39 12.55 -4.80
C GLU A 258 27.62 11.88 -3.67
N GLU A 259 27.36 12.64 -2.61
CA GLU A 259 26.50 12.27 -1.49
C GLU A 259 25.05 12.04 -1.95
N ARG A 260 24.51 12.91 -2.83
CA ARG A 260 23.20 12.70 -3.49
C ARG A 260 23.18 11.43 -4.35
N ALA A 261 24.28 11.10 -5.03
CA ALA A 261 24.37 9.91 -5.86
C ALA A 261 24.40 8.63 -5.03
N THR A 262 25.19 8.60 -3.95
CA THR A 262 25.24 7.47 -3.00
C THR A 262 23.88 7.24 -2.35
N LEU A 263 23.21 8.30 -1.87
CA LEU A 263 21.86 8.23 -1.29
C LEU A 263 20.83 7.54 -2.21
N LEU A 264 20.89 7.79 -3.52
CA LEU A 264 19.97 7.18 -4.48
C LEU A 264 20.33 5.72 -4.80
N ASP A 265 21.61 5.34 -4.72
CA ASP A 265 22.03 3.93 -4.80
C ASP A 265 21.57 3.17 -3.56
N ASP A 266 21.76 3.73 -2.36
CA ASP A 266 21.24 3.20 -1.09
C ASP A 266 19.71 3.03 -1.12
N TRP A 267 18.96 3.96 -1.72
CA TRP A 267 17.52 3.84 -1.91
C TRP A 267 17.17 2.72 -2.91
N VAL A 268 17.87 2.60 -4.05
CA VAL A 268 17.70 1.46 -4.98
C VAL A 268 17.95 0.11 -4.30
N ASN A 269 19.00 0.01 -3.49
CA ASN A 269 19.35 -1.19 -2.72
C ASN A 269 18.28 -1.49 -1.65
N MET A 270 17.72 -0.45 -1.03
CA MET A 270 16.60 -0.56 -0.08
C MET A 270 15.33 -1.08 -0.77
N GLU A 271 14.90 -0.53 -1.91
CA GLU A 271 13.75 -1.03 -2.68
C GLU A 271 13.92 -2.52 -3.05
N ALA A 272 15.09 -2.88 -3.58
CA ALA A 272 15.39 -4.25 -3.99
C ALA A 272 15.30 -5.24 -2.79
N GLY A 273 15.64 -4.79 -1.59
CA GLY A 273 15.52 -5.56 -0.35
C GLY A 273 14.08 -5.94 0.03
N PHE A 274 13.06 -5.23 -0.45
CA PHE A 274 11.65 -5.55 -0.21
C PHE A 274 11.05 -6.52 -1.24
N GLY A 275 11.78 -6.89 -2.29
CA GLY A 275 11.34 -7.84 -3.31
C GLY A 275 10.10 -7.33 -4.07
N SER A 276 9.04 -8.13 -4.15
CA SER A 276 7.79 -7.80 -4.87
C SER A 276 6.95 -6.66 -4.26
N LEU A 277 7.46 -5.99 -3.23
CA LEU A 277 6.80 -4.89 -2.50
C LEU A 277 7.54 -3.55 -2.64
N GLY A 278 8.80 -3.56 -3.08
CA GLY A 278 9.55 -2.36 -3.42
C GLY A 278 9.39 -2.04 -4.91
N ASP A 279 9.47 -0.75 -5.28
CA ASP A 279 9.41 -0.31 -6.67
C ASP A 279 10.71 0.39 -7.06
N VAL A 280 11.70 -0.43 -7.38
CA VAL A 280 13.03 0.00 -7.84
C VAL A 280 12.93 0.92 -9.08
N SER A 281 11.88 0.82 -9.89
CA SER A 281 11.73 1.62 -11.12
C SER A 281 11.51 3.12 -10.82
N VAL A 282 10.86 3.44 -9.70
CA VAL A 282 10.66 4.82 -9.23
C VAL A 282 12.01 5.48 -8.97
N VAL A 283 12.89 4.81 -8.22
CA VAL A 283 14.20 5.36 -7.83
C VAL A 283 15.19 5.35 -9.00
N GLN A 284 15.14 4.32 -9.87
CA GLN A 284 15.95 4.28 -11.10
C GLN A 284 15.71 5.50 -12.00
N SER A 285 14.50 6.06 -12.02
CA SER A 285 14.19 7.28 -12.78
C SER A 285 14.92 8.55 -12.29
N LEU A 286 15.47 8.51 -11.07
CA LEU A 286 16.17 9.63 -10.41
C LEU A 286 17.70 9.53 -10.51
N LEU A 287 18.25 8.35 -10.84
CA LEU A 287 19.69 8.07 -10.79
C LEU A 287 20.52 9.02 -11.69
N PRO A 288 21.66 9.55 -11.21
CA PRO A 288 22.52 10.40 -12.00
C PRO A 288 23.37 9.63 -13.02
N LYS A 289 23.72 10.29 -14.11
CA LYS A 289 24.73 9.83 -15.05
C LYS A 289 26.12 10.28 -14.58
N LYS A 290 27.00 9.32 -14.29
CA LYS A 290 28.42 9.55 -13.98
C LYS A 290 29.14 10.10 -15.21
N LEU A 291 29.83 11.24 -15.06
CA LEU A 291 30.61 11.92 -16.09
C LEU A 291 32.05 12.05 -15.62
N LYS A 292 33.02 11.74 -16.48
CA LYS A 292 34.42 12.12 -16.25
C LYS A 292 34.66 13.55 -16.71
N LYS A 293 35.13 14.41 -15.82
CA LYS A 293 35.58 15.77 -16.13
C LYS A 293 37.06 15.95 -15.81
N ARG A 294 37.70 16.92 -16.44
CA ARG A 294 39.10 17.30 -16.22
C ARG A 294 39.15 18.72 -15.68
N LYS A 295 39.76 18.92 -14.52
CA LYS A 295 40.03 20.25 -13.94
C LYS A 295 41.49 20.62 -14.23
N ALA A 296 41.72 21.82 -14.75
CA ALA A 296 43.06 22.39 -14.83
C ALA A 296 43.49 22.87 -13.43
N ILE A 297 44.72 22.58 -13.05
CA ILE A 297 45.36 23.01 -11.80
C ILE A 297 46.68 23.66 -12.17
N SER A 298 46.80 24.96 -11.90
CA SER A 298 48.06 25.68 -11.97
C SER A 298 48.95 25.24 -10.81
N ARG A 299 50.16 24.76 -11.12
CA ARG A 299 51.23 24.63 -10.11
C ARG A 299 51.96 25.97 -9.95
N GLU A 300 52.67 26.14 -8.85
CA GLU A 300 53.49 27.35 -8.57
C GLU A 300 54.59 27.56 -9.63
N ASP A 301 55.03 26.47 -10.26
CA ASP A 301 55.94 26.39 -11.41
C ASP A 301 55.28 26.79 -12.76
N GLY A 302 54.06 27.35 -12.75
CA GLY A 302 53.32 27.76 -13.95
C GLY A 302 52.81 26.63 -14.84
N SER A 303 53.23 25.38 -14.59
CA SER A 303 52.83 24.20 -15.34
C SER A 303 51.39 23.77 -15.02
N THR A 304 50.56 23.60 -16.06
CA THR A 304 49.15 23.20 -15.94
C THR A 304 49.02 21.68 -15.83
N ALA A 305 48.75 21.19 -14.62
CA ALA A 305 48.34 19.81 -14.40
C ALA A 305 46.84 19.62 -14.69
N TYR A 306 46.44 18.44 -15.16
CA TYR A 306 45.03 18.06 -15.26
C TYR A 306 44.70 17.00 -14.21
N GLN A 307 43.72 17.26 -13.35
CA GLN A 307 43.12 16.25 -12.48
C GLN A 307 41.81 15.75 -13.08
N GLU A 308 41.66 14.44 -13.26
CA GLU A 308 40.35 13.84 -13.52
C GLU A 308 39.51 13.84 -12.25
N TYR A 309 38.23 14.20 -12.37
CA TYR A 309 37.24 14.07 -11.31
C TYR A 309 35.92 13.52 -11.88
N THR A 310 35.20 12.77 -11.06
CA THR A 310 33.84 12.33 -11.37
C THR A 310 32.87 13.46 -11.06
N ASP A 311 31.93 13.71 -11.96
CA ASP A 311 30.78 14.59 -11.74
C ASP A 311 29.49 13.81 -12.05
N TYR A 312 28.37 14.27 -11.49
CA TYR A 312 27.08 13.60 -11.55
C TYR A 312 26.05 14.52 -12.18
N LEU A 313 25.49 14.11 -13.33
CA LEU A 313 24.42 14.82 -14.01
C LEU A 313 23.08 14.16 -13.69
N PHE A 314 22.21 14.87 -12.98
CA PHE A 314 20.89 14.35 -12.59
C PHE A 314 19.84 14.57 -13.70
N PRO A 315 18.75 13.77 -13.73
CA PRO A 315 17.69 13.91 -14.75
C PRO A 315 16.97 15.27 -14.71
N ASP A 316 16.79 15.84 -13.52
CA ASP A 316 16.14 17.13 -13.28
C ASP A 316 17.01 18.32 -13.75
N GLU A 317 18.32 18.28 -13.51
CA GLU A 317 19.28 19.20 -14.11
C GLU A 317 19.25 19.16 -15.64
N SER A 318 19.16 17.95 -16.21
CA SER A 318 19.16 17.72 -17.65
C SER A 318 17.94 18.36 -18.34
N GLN A 319 16.75 18.21 -17.76
CA GLN A 319 15.53 18.86 -18.24
C GLN A 319 15.60 20.39 -18.09
N THR A 320 16.11 20.89 -16.95
CA THR A 320 16.27 22.33 -16.70
C THR A 320 17.19 22.98 -17.75
N MET A 321 18.31 22.34 -18.06
CA MET A 321 19.26 22.79 -19.10
C MET A 321 18.67 22.76 -20.52
N ALA A 322 17.74 21.84 -20.82
CA ALA A 322 17.02 21.82 -22.09
C ALA A 322 16.02 22.99 -22.20
N ASN A 323 15.23 23.22 -21.14
CA ASN A 323 14.24 24.29 -21.10
C ASN A 323 14.88 25.69 -21.25
N LEU A 324 16.02 25.92 -20.60
CA LEU A 324 16.78 27.16 -20.73
C LEU A 324 17.26 27.41 -22.18
N LYS A 325 17.73 26.37 -22.89
CA LYS A 325 18.13 26.48 -24.30
C LYS A 325 16.96 26.78 -25.24
N ILE A 326 15.77 26.22 -24.96
CA ILE A 326 14.55 26.52 -25.72
C ILE A 326 14.14 27.98 -25.53
N LEU A 327 14.18 28.49 -24.29
CA LEU A 327 13.92 29.90 -23.98
C LEU A 327 14.96 30.83 -24.63
N GLU A 328 16.24 30.47 -24.64
CA GLU A 328 17.28 31.26 -25.29
C GLU A 328 17.09 31.30 -26.81
N ALA A 329 16.76 30.16 -27.45
CA ALA A 329 16.45 30.08 -28.87
C ALA A 329 15.21 30.92 -29.24
N ALA A 330 14.15 30.86 -28.43
CA ALA A 330 12.94 31.67 -28.62
C ALA A 330 13.22 33.18 -28.48
N HIS A 331 14.08 33.57 -27.54
CA HIS A 331 14.52 34.96 -27.37
C HIS A 331 15.39 35.45 -28.54
N ARG A 332 16.30 34.62 -29.06
CA ARG A 332 17.08 34.90 -30.27
C ARG A 332 16.18 35.08 -31.50
N TRP A 333 15.20 34.19 -31.70
CA TRP A 333 14.20 34.29 -32.77
C TRP A 333 13.34 35.57 -32.65
N LYS A 334 12.90 35.92 -31.44
CA LYS A 334 12.15 37.17 -31.22
C LYS A 334 12.98 38.41 -31.55
N LYS A 335 14.28 38.42 -31.24
CA LYS A 335 15.20 39.51 -31.64
C LYS A 335 15.39 39.59 -33.15
N GLN A 336 15.47 38.46 -33.86
CA GLN A 336 15.55 38.43 -35.31
C GLN A 336 14.30 39.04 -35.94
N LYS A 337 13.10 38.56 -35.60
CA LYS A 337 11.84 39.14 -36.09
C LYS A 337 11.62 40.61 -35.73
N ALA A 338 12.15 41.08 -34.61
CA ALA A 338 12.09 42.49 -34.24
C ALA A 338 13.08 43.38 -35.02
N GLY A 339 14.09 42.79 -35.68
CA GLY A 339 15.02 43.49 -36.58
C GLY A 339 14.59 43.47 -38.07
N GLU A 340 13.63 42.63 -38.43
CA GLU A 340 13.11 42.46 -39.81
C GLU A 340 11.82 43.28 -40.06
N CYS A 341 11.54 44.29 -39.23
CA CYS A 341 10.35 45.15 -39.33
C CYS A 341 10.73 46.64 -39.19
N VAL A 342 11.48 47.14 -40.18
CA VAL A 342 11.72 48.57 -40.48
C VAL A 342 11.63 48.74 -42.00
#